data_AF-A0A356MRX5-F1
#
_entry.id   AF-A0A356MRX5-F1
#
_cell.length_a   1.000
_cell.length_b   1.000
_cell.length_c   1.000
_cell.angle_alpha   90.00
_cell.angle_beta   90.00
_cell.angle_gamma   90.00
#
_symmetry.space_group_name_H-M   'P 1'
#
loop_
_entity.id
_entity.type
_entity.pdbx_description
1 polymer ?
#
loop_
_entity_poly.entity_id
_entity_poly.type
_entity_poly.pdbx_seq_one_letter_code
_entity_poly.pdbx_strand_id
1 'polypeptide(L)'
;RTRAAAGPDEKGLLITKTLHGFICANAGVDESNTGAEEVIITLPIDPDASAEKIRSTLEKRFNCEIGVIVTDTFGRPWRLGEVNVCIGLSGVPALLDLMGLPDRDGRIMNVSMPALGDEIAAASGLVSAKSKGLPVTLLRGLDWKASEQTGQSFLRPEKESVF
;
A
#
# COMPACT_ATOMS: atom_id res chain seq x y z
N ARG A 1 -11.25 -24.74 -10.85
CA ARG A 1 -11.16 -25.66 -9.69
C ARG A 1 -9.69 -25.97 -9.43
N THR A 2 -9.07 -25.25 -8.51
CA THR A 2 -7.75 -25.56 -7.95
C THR A 2 -7.90 -25.35 -6.46
N ARG A 3 -8.17 -26.44 -5.75
CA ARG A 3 -8.17 -26.45 -4.28
C ARG A 3 -6.71 -26.40 -3.84
N ALA A 4 -6.30 -25.30 -3.23
CA ALA A 4 -5.36 -25.40 -2.12
C ALA A 4 -6.17 -25.99 -0.96
N ALA A 5 -5.62 -27.01 -0.31
CA ALA A 5 -6.31 -27.79 0.72
C ALA A 5 -6.84 -26.87 1.83
N ALA A 6 -8.15 -26.94 2.05
CA ALA A 6 -8.82 -26.36 3.19
C ALA A 6 -9.71 -27.47 3.78
N GLY A 7 -9.53 -27.76 5.07
CA GLY A 7 -10.31 -28.76 5.78
C GLY A 7 -11.81 -28.43 5.83
N PRO A 8 -12.66 -29.33 6.35
CA PRO A 8 -14.12 -29.17 6.34
C PRO A 8 -14.66 -27.92 7.08
N ASP A 9 -13.82 -27.25 7.90
CA ASP A 9 -14.19 -26.10 8.75
C ASP A 9 -13.43 -24.79 8.41
N GLU A 10 -12.73 -24.71 7.28
CA GLU A 10 -11.96 -23.51 6.93
C GLU A 10 -12.79 -22.46 6.18
N LYS A 11 -12.94 -21.25 6.77
CA LYS A 11 -13.38 -20.05 6.05
C LYS A 11 -12.49 -19.90 4.80
N GLY A 12 -13.06 -20.13 3.62
CA GLY A 12 -12.30 -20.12 2.36
C GLY A 12 -11.71 -18.75 2.05
N LEU A 13 -10.46 -18.72 1.59
CA LEU A 13 -9.81 -17.51 1.07
C LEU A 13 -10.58 -16.99 -0.17
N LEU A 14 -11.10 -15.77 -0.08
CA LEU A 14 -11.72 -15.08 -1.21
C LEU A 14 -10.77 -14.01 -1.76
N ILE A 15 -10.51 -14.03 -3.06
CA ILE A 15 -9.81 -12.94 -3.74
C ILE A 15 -10.87 -12.05 -4.38
N THR A 16 -10.94 -10.80 -3.95
CA THR A 16 -11.99 -9.87 -4.37
C THR A 16 -11.41 -8.51 -4.74
N LYS A 17 -12.21 -7.73 -5.47
CA LYS A 17 -11.94 -6.33 -5.75
C LYS A 17 -12.65 -5.46 -4.72
N THR A 18 -11.91 -4.61 -4.01
CA THR A 18 -12.47 -3.63 -3.08
C THR A 18 -13.18 -2.49 -3.82
N LEU A 19 -13.95 -1.66 -3.12
CA LEU A 19 -14.54 -0.44 -3.71
C LEU A 19 -13.48 0.54 -4.21
N HIS A 20 -12.29 0.56 -3.59
CA HIS A 20 -11.13 1.32 -4.03
C HIS A 20 -10.50 0.75 -5.31
N GLY A 21 -10.75 -0.52 -5.62
CA GLY A 21 -10.19 -1.21 -6.78
C GLY A 21 -9.01 -2.13 -6.49
N PHE A 22 -8.52 -2.19 -5.26
CA PHE A 22 -7.48 -3.16 -4.86
C PHE A 22 -7.97 -4.60 -4.99
N ILE A 23 -7.12 -5.48 -5.52
CA ILE A 23 -7.36 -6.92 -5.57
C ILE A 23 -6.63 -7.57 -4.40
N CYS A 24 -7.36 -8.05 -3.41
CA CYS A 24 -6.78 -8.61 -2.20
C CYS A 24 -7.67 -9.69 -1.57
N ALA A 25 -7.13 -10.34 -0.53
CA ALA A 25 -7.87 -11.31 0.26
C ALA A 25 -9.01 -10.61 1.03
N ASN A 26 -10.19 -11.24 1.05
CA ASN A 26 -11.33 -10.88 1.89
C ASN A 26 -11.72 -9.38 1.82
N ALA A 27 -11.51 -8.73 0.66
CA ALA A 27 -11.75 -7.30 0.46
C ALA A 27 -10.99 -6.36 1.43
N GLY A 28 -9.86 -6.81 1.99
CA GLY A 28 -9.10 -6.04 2.98
C GLY A 28 -9.83 -5.90 4.32
N VAL A 29 -10.77 -6.81 4.60
CA VAL A 29 -11.41 -6.92 5.91
C VAL A 29 -10.50 -7.70 6.84
N ASP A 30 -10.27 -7.16 8.03
CA ASP A 30 -9.47 -7.77 9.08
C ASP A 30 -10.33 -8.05 10.33
N GLU A 31 -10.13 -9.22 10.95
CA GLU A 31 -10.72 -9.64 12.23
C GLU A 31 -9.68 -9.52 13.37
N SER A 32 -8.43 -9.20 13.06
CA SER A 32 -7.33 -9.10 14.02
C SER A 32 -7.18 -7.69 14.59
N ASN A 33 -6.62 -7.59 15.81
CA ASN A 33 -6.33 -6.32 16.49
C ASN A 33 -7.55 -5.36 16.65
N THR A 34 -8.77 -5.91 16.61
CA THR A 34 -10.03 -5.14 16.70
C THR A 34 -10.40 -4.70 18.12
N GLY A 35 -9.76 -5.28 19.13
CA GLY A 35 -10.01 -4.98 20.55
C GLY A 35 -11.27 -5.62 21.13
N ALA A 36 -12.06 -6.34 20.33
CA ALA A 36 -13.25 -7.07 20.77
C ALA A 36 -13.54 -8.26 19.84
N GLU A 37 -14.19 -9.30 20.37
CA GLU A 37 -14.72 -10.39 19.56
C GLU A 37 -15.86 -9.89 18.65
N GLU A 38 -16.00 -10.50 17.47
CA GLU A 38 -17.06 -10.19 16.49
C GLU A 38 -17.02 -8.78 15.87
N VAL A 39 -15.93 -8.02 16.09
CA VAL A 39 -15.67 -6.76 15.40
C VAL A 39 -14.77 -6.99 14.20
N ILE A 40 -15.11 -6.35 13.08
CA ILE A 40 -14.32 -6.35 11.86
C ILE A 40 -13.83 -4.93 11.55
N ILE A 41 -12.63 -4.83 10.99
CA ILE A 41 -12.06 -3.59 10.47
C ILE A 41 -12.11 -3.68 8.95
N THR A 42 -12.68 -2.65 8.33
CA THR A 42 -12.62 -2.45 6.88
C THR A 42 -11.53 -1.45 6.54
N LEU A 43 -11.07 -1.47 5.29
CA LEU A 43 -10.25 -0.38 4.75
C LEU A 43 -10.95 0.99 4.96
N PRO A 44 -10.17 2.08 5.15
CA PRO A 44 -10.73 3.42 5.17
C PRO A 44 -11.54 3.69 3.90
N ILE A 45 -12.64 4.43 4.00
CA ILE A 45 -13.48 4.79 2.84
C ILE A 45 -12.70 5.60 1.79
N ASP A 46 -11.78 6.44 2.26
CA ASP A 46 -10.86 7.20 1.43
C ASP A 46 -9.48 7.24 2.14
N PRO A 47 -8.60 6.29 1.81
CA PRO A 47 -7.26 6.24 2.38
C PRO A 47 -6.39 7.45 2.01
N ASP A 48 -6.57 8.02 0.82
CA ASP A 48 -5.81 9.18 0.35
C ASP A 48 -6.22 10.45 1.12
N ALA A 49 -7.52 10.68 1.31
CA ALA A 49 -8.02 11.78 2.15
C ALA A 49 -7.58 11.63 3.62
N SER A 50 -7.51 10.38 4.10
CA SER A 50 -6.97 10.09 5.44
C SER A 50 -5.49 10.48 5.54
N ALA A 51 -4.68 10.13 4.53
CA ALA A 51 -3.27 10.51 4.43
C ALA A 51 -3.09 12.04 4.36
N GLU A 52 -3.89 12.74 3.55
CA GLU A 52 -3.85 14.19 3.42
C GLU A 52 -4.20 14.91 4.73
N LYS A 53 -5.22 14.43 5.44
CA LYS A 53 -5.62 14.98 6.74
C LYS A 53 -4.49 14.83 7.75
N ILE A 54 -3.84 13.67 7.81
CA ILE A 54 -2.69 13.43 8.68
C ILE A 54 -1.53 14.36 8.29
N ARG A 55 -1.17 14.41 7.00
CA ARG A 55 -0.09 15.26 6.47
C ARG A 55 -0.32 16.71 6.88
N SER A 56 -1.44 17.29 6.44
CA SER A 56 -1.74 18.70 6.67
C SER A 56 -1.82 19.07 8.16
N THR A 57 -2.28 18.16 9.02
CA THR A 57 -2.30 18.38 10.47
C THR A 57 -0.89 18.42 11.05
N LEU A 58 -0.03 17.47 10.67
CA LEU A 58 1.35 17.39 11.16
C LEU A 58 2.21 18.53 10.62
N GLU A 59 2.11 18.85 9.32
CA GLU A 59 2.84 19.96 8.71
C GLU A 59 2.49 21.29 9.37
N LYS A 60 1.19 21.56 9.60
CA LYS A 60 0.76 22.77 10.35
C LYS A 60 1.26 22.78 11.79
N ARG A 61 1.28 21.63 12.45
CA ARG A 61 1.67 21.54 13.87
C ARG A 61 3.18 21.71 14.07
N PHE A 62 3.98 21.16 13.16
CA PHE A 62 5.43 21.05 13.30
C PHE A 62 6.21 21.95 12.34
N ASN A 63 5.53 22.65 11.43
CA ASN A 63 6.12 23.52 10.41
C ASN A 63 7.22 22.81 9.60
N CYS A 64 6.86 21.63 9.07
CA CYS A 64 7.72 20.81 8.22
C CYS A 64 6.94 20.38 6.96
N GLU A 65 7.67 19.85 5.98
CA GLU A 65 7.10 19.19 4.81
C GLU A 65 7.31 17.69 4.95
N ILE A 66 6.24 16.90 4.79
CA ILE A 66 6.31 15.45 4.95
C ILE A 66 5.46 14.73 3.91
N GLY A 67 5.84 13.47 3.68
CA GLY A 67 5.01 12.49 3.03
C GLY A 67 4.23 11.64 4.03
N VAL A 68 3.02 11.24 3.68
CA VAL A 68 2.22 10.27 4.45
C VAL A 68 1.78 9.14 3.55
N ILE A 69 1.95 7.90 4.01
CA ILE A 69 1.48 6.69 3.37
C ILE A 69 0.65 5.90 4.37
N VAL A 70 -0.54 5.48 3.96
CA VAL A 70 -1.41 4.54 4.66
C VAL A 70 -1.16 3.16 4.06
N THR A 71 -0.82 2.20 4.92
CA THR A 71 -0.45 0.84 4.49
C THR A 71 -1.45 -0.19 4.98
N ASP A 72 -1.57 -1.28 4.23
CA ASP A 72 -2.21 -2.51 4.71
C ASP A 72 -1.41 -3.75 4.29
N THR A 73 -1.68 -4.90 4.92
CA THR A 73 -0.93 -6.14 4.73
C THR A 73 -1.60 -7.04 3.70
N PHE A 74 -1.01 -7.19 2.51
CA PHE A 74 -1.55 -8.07 1.46
C PHE A 74 -0.63 -9.25 1.15
N GLY A 75 -1.25 -10.37 0.77
CA GLY A 75 -0.58 -11.41 -0.01
C GLY A 75 -0.32 -10.97 -1.45
N ARG A 76 0.40 -11.78 -2.22
CA ARG A 76 0.71 -11.46 -3.62
C ARG A 76 0.82 -12.71 -4.51
N PRO A 77 0.47 -12.62 -5.80
CA PRO A 77 0.50 -13.76 -6.70
C PRO A 77 1.84 -14.49 -6.69
N TRP A 78 1.78 -15.82 -6.70
CA TRP A 78 2.93 -16.71 -6.89
C TRP A 78 4.02 -16.64 -5.81
N ARG A 79 3.76 -16.02 -4.66
CA ARG A 79 4.68 -16.00 -3.52
C ARG A 79 3.95 -16.26 -2.21
N LEU A 80 4.59 -17.03 -1.33
CA LEU A 80 4.13 -17.20 0.05
C LEU A 80 4.47 -15.97 0.90
N GLY A 81 3.65 -15.74 1.91
CA GLY A 81 3.79 -14.63 2.85
C GLY A 81 3.16 -13.32 2.37
N GLU A 82 3.06 -12.39 3.30
CA GLU A 82 2.43 -11.08 3.11
C GLU A 82 3.48 -9.98 3.16
N VAL A 83 3.16 -8.83 2.58
CA VAL A 83 3.93 -7.59 2.69
C VAL A 83 2.96 -6.43 2.90
N ASN A 84 3.46 -5.36 3.51
CA ASN A 84 2.73 -4.11 3.52
C ASN A 84 2.72 -3.50 2.11
N VAL A 85 1.57 -3.03 1.68
CA VAL A 85 1.36 -2.29 0.43
C VAL A 85 0.75 -0.92 0.74
N CYS A 86 0.91 0.03 -0.17
CA CYS A 86 0.32 1.35 -0.05
C CYS A 86 -1.15 1.31 -0.49
N ILE A 87 -2.07 1.66 0.40
CA ILE A 87 -3.51 1.78 0.08
C ILE A 87 -3.97 3.24 -0.05
N GLY A 88 -3.16 4.19 0.41
CA GLY A 88 -3.39 5.63 0.21
C GLY A 88 -2.16 6.45 0.57
N LEU A 89 -2.02 7.64 -0.02
CA LEU A 89 -0.84 8.48 0.14
C LEU A 89 -1.14 9.97 -0.04
N SER A 90 -0.24 10.81 0.48
CA SER A 90 -0.27 12.26 0.29
C SER A 90 1.14 12.85 0.40
N GLY A 91 1.53 13.71 -0.55
CA GLY A 91 2.83 14.38 -0.55
C GLY A 91 4.03 13.50 -0.94
N VAL A 92 3.77 12.31 -1.47
CA VAL A 92 4.76 11.33 -1.96
C VAL A 92 4.26 10.82 -3.31
N PRO A 93 5.12 10.50 -4.29
CA PRO A 93 4.65 9.84 -5.51
C PRO A 93 4.37 8.36 -5.24
N ALA A 94 3.26 7.85 -5.79
CA ALA A 94 3.00 6.42 -5.83
C ALA A 94 4.03 5.71 -6.73
N LEU A 95 4.24 6.27 -7.91
CA LEU A 95 5.11 5.79 -8.98
C LEU A 95 6.16 6.85 -9.31
N LEU A 96 7.42 6.44 -9.46
CA LEU A 96 8.50 7.27 -9.98
C LEU A 96 8.64 7.03 -11.48
N ASP A 97 8.24 7.98 -12.31
CA ASP A 97 8.48 7.86 -13.75
C ASP A 97 9.94 8.18 -14.07
N LEU A 98 10.72 7.16 -14.38
CA LEU A 98 12.11 7.28 -14.81
C LEU A 98 12.25 7.15 -16.33
N MET A 99 11.15 6.98 -17.07
CA MET A 99 11.21 6.85 -18.52
C MET A 99 11.75 8.13 -19.16
N GLY A 100 12.58 7.96 -20.18
CA GLY A 100 13.23 9.08 -20.86
C GLY A 100 14.47 9.64 -20.13
N LEU A 101 14.74 9.22 -18.90
CA LEU A 101 15.98 9.58 -18.20
C LEU A 101 17.13 8.64 -18.60
N PRO A 102 18.39 9.14 -18.61
CA PRO A 102 19.55 8.30 -18.84
C PRO A 102 19.82 7.39 -17.63
N ASP A 103 20.18 6.14 -17.89
CA ASP A 103 20.75 5.23 -16.91
C ASP A 103 22.21 5.62 -16.56
N ARG A 104 22.83 4.84 -15.67
CA ARG A 104 24.22 5.05 -15.24
C ARG A 104 25.21 5.11 -16.42
N ASP A 105 24.94 4.41 -17.51
CA ASP A 105 25.82 4.30 -18.67
C ASP A 105 25.37 5.23 -19.82
N GLY A 106 24.39 6.13 -19.58
CA GLY A 106 23.88 7.11 -20.53
C GLY A 106 22.81 6.60 -21.50
N ARG A 107 22.29 5.37 -21.33
CA ARG A 107 21.21 4.84 -22.17
C ARG A 107 19.85 5.33 -21.68
N ILE A 108 18.96 5.67 -22.59
CA ILE A 108 17.61 6.12 -22.22
C ILE A 108 16.79 4.94 -21.69
N MET A 109 16.22 5.10 -20.50
CA MET A 109 15.33 4.12 -19.89
C MET A 109 13.96 4.14 -20.60
N ASN A 110 13.56 2.98 -21.13
CA ASN A 110 12.30 2.83 -21.87
C ASN A 110 11.13 2.34 -21.00
N VAL A 111 11.39 1.57 -19.94
CA VAL A 111 10.38 1.03 -19.03
C VAL A 111 11.00 0.96 -17.64
N SER A 112 10.81 2.02 -16.86
CA SER A 112 11.33 2.08 -15.49
C SER A 112 10.42 2.97 -14.67
N MET A 113 9.53 2.33 -13.91
CA MET A 113 8.59 3.03 -13.06
C MET A 113 8.51 2.37 -11.69
N PRO A 114 9.50 2.61 -10.80
CA PRO A 114 9.46 2.09 -9.44
C PRO A 114 8.18 2.52 -8.71
N ALA A 115 7.58 1.59 -7.99
CA ALA A 115 6.42 1.84 -7.15
C ALA A 115 6.88 2.33 -5.77
N LEU A 116 7.39 3.56 -5.70
CA LEU A 116 8.01 4.13 -4.50
C LEU A 116 7.10 4.01 -3.27
N GLY A 117 5.79 4.27 -3.41
CA GLY A 117 4.87 4.16 -2.29
C GLY A 117 4.77 2.73 -1.75
N ASP A 118 4.78 1.72 -2.62
CA ASP A 118 4.81 0.30 -2.21
C ASP A 118 6.17 -0.12 -1.65
N GLU A 119 7.28 0.41 -2.16
CA GLU A 119 8.62 0.16 -1.59
C GLU A 119 8.73 0.69 -0.16
N ILE A 120 8.22 1.91 0.08
CA ILE A 120 8.16 2.51 1.41
C ILE A 120 7.21 1.71 2.32
N ALA A 121 6.03 1.33 1.82
CA ALA A 121 5.08 0.52 2.56
C ALA A 121 5.70 -0.80 2.99
N ALA A 122 6.33 -1.53 2.07
CA ALA A 122 6.99 -2.80 2.35
C ALA A 122 8.13 -2.64 3.37
N ALA A 123 8.95 -1.59 3.24
CA ALA A 123 10.02 -1.28 4.19
C ALA A 123 9.48 -0.99 5.60
N SER A 124 8.34 -0.28 5.71
CA SER A 124 7.70 -0.03 7.01
C SER A 124 7.31 -1.33 7.73
N GLY A 125 6.91 -2.36 6.98
CA GLY A 125 6.53 -3.67 7.53
C GLY A 125 7.66 -4.41 8.24
N LEU A 126 8.92 -4.06 7.96
CA LEU A 126 10.09 -4.64 8.64
C LEU A 126 10.22 -4.17 10.09
N VAL A 127 9.68 -2.99 10.41
CA VAL A 127 9.80 -2.35 11.73
C VAL A 127 8.46 -2.21 12.45
N SER A 128 7.35 -2.19 11.71
CA SER A 128 5.99 -2.25 12.25
C SER A 128 5.69 -3.65 12.78
N ALA A 129 5.93 -3.88 14.07
CA ALA A 129 5.62 -5.17 14.70
C ALA A 129 4.10 -5.34 14.89
N LYS A 130 3.52 -6.35 14.24
CA LYS A 130 2.07 -6.60 14.16
C LYS A 130 1.32 -6.65 15.51
N SER A 131 1.99 -7.02 16.60
CA SER A 131 1.39 -7.19 17.94
C SER A 131 1.81 -6.13 18.96
N LYS A 132 2.67 -5.18 18.60
CA LYS A 132 3.25 -4.23 19.56
C LYS A 132 2.46 -2.92 19.71
N GLY A 133 1.36 -2.76 18.96
CA GLY A 133 0.58 -1.52 18.98
C GLY A 133 1.39 -0.30 18.51
N LEU A 134 2.26 -0.50 17.51
CA LEU A 134 3.08 0.55 16.90
C LEU A 134 2.57 0.84 15.48
N PRO A 135 1.49 1.63 15.33
CA PRO A 135 0.81 1.82 14.04
C PRO A 135 1.49 2.86 13.13
N VAL A 136 2.56 3.52 13.60
CA VAL A 136 3.22 4.60 12.87
C VAL A 136 4.73 4.36 12.83
N THR A 137 5.29 4.46 11.63
CA THR A 137 6.72 4.37 11.37
C THR A 137 7.20 5.64 10.66
N LEU A 138 8.30 6.23 11.13
CA LEU A 138 8.94 7.39 10.50
C LEU A 138 10.17 6.94 9.70
N LEU A 139 10.14 7.13 8.38
CA LEU A 139 11.28 6.92 7.49
C LEU A 139 11.93 8.28 7.18
N ARG A 140 13.27 8.34 7.18
CA ARG A 140 14.06 9.53 6.86
C ARG A 140 15.22 9.18 5.95
N GLY A 141 15.68 10.17 5.17
CA GLY A 141 16.79 10.01 4.23
C GLY A 141 16.39 9.46 2.86
N LEU A 142 15.10 9.51 2.54
CA LEU A 142 14.60 9.21 1.20
C LEU A 142 14.56 10.50 0.38
N ASP A 143 14.83 10.40 -0.91
CA ASP A 143 14.73 11.51 -1.86
C ASP A 143 13.48 11.33 -2.74
N TRP A 144 12.56 12.29 -2.67
CA TRP A 144 11.39 12.34 -3.54
C TRP A 144 10.96 13.80 -3.75
N LYS A 145 10.07 14.01 -4.72
CA LYS A 145 9.37 15.30 -4.89
C LYS A 145 7.91 15.11 -4.55
N ALA A 146 7.31 16.08 -3.89
CA ALA A 146 5.88 16.08 -3.62
C ALA A 146 5.09 15.84 -4.92
N SER A 147 4.01 15.07 -4.80
CA SER A 147 3.20 14.63 -5.93
C SER A 147 1.73 14.62 -5.53
N GLU A 148 0.87 14.83 -6.53
CA GLU A 148 -0.58 14.72 -6.44
C GLU A 148 -1.09 13.33 -6.86
N GLN A 149 -0.17 12.36 -7.01
CA GLN A 149 -0.54 10.96 -7.20
C GLN A 149 -1.28 10.41 -5.98
N THR A 150 -2.13 9.41 -6.21
CA THR A 150 -3.02 8.84 -5.20
C THR A 150 -2.93 7.32 -5.22
N GLY A 151 -3.61 6.61 -4.30
CA GLY A 151 -3.68 5.16 -4.31
C GLY A 151 -4.20 4.58 -5.64
N GLN A 152 -5.00 5.35 -6.37
CA GLN A 152 -5.48 4.98 -7.70
C GLN A 152 -4.35 4.91 -8.75
N SER A 153 -3.25 5.63 -8.54
CA SER A 153 -2.10 5.61 -9.47
C SER A 153 -1.44 4.25 -9.57
N PHE A 154 -1.55 3.37 -8.56
CA PHE A 154 -1.06 1.99 -8.64
C PHE A 154 -1.95 1.07 -9.47
N LEU A 155 -3.23 1.42 -9.61
CA LEU A 155 -4.21 0.50 -10.16
C LEU A 155 -4.05 0.40 -11.66
N ARG A 156 -3.84 -0.83 -12.11
CA ARG A 156 -3.81 -1.11 -13.54
C ARG A 156 -5.23 -1.04 -14.13
N PRO A 157 -5.45 -0.35 -15.25
CA PRO A 157 -6.70 -0.41 -15.98
C PRO A 157 -7.06 -1.87 -16.33
N GLU A 158 -8.35 -2.21 -16.31
CA GLU A 158 -8.81 -3.59 -16.55
C GLU A 158 -8.35 -4.14 -17.91
N LYS A 159 -8.37 -3.29 -18.95
CA LYS A 159 -7.86 -3.61 -20.30
C LYS A 159 -6.36 -3.92 -20.37
N GLU A 160 -5.60 -3.52 -19.35
CA GLU A 160 -4.15 -3.75 -19.23
C GLU A 160 -3.85 -4.85 -18.20
N SER A 161 -4.87 -5.40 -17.52
CA SER A 161 -4.71 -6.49 -16.56
C SER A 161 -4.07 -7.69 -17.25
N VAL A 162 -3.07 -8.26 -16.59
CA VAL A 162 -2.37 -9.47 -17.04
C VAL A 162 -2.84 -10.73 -16.33
N PHE A 163 -3.87 -10.58 -15.48
CA PHE A 163 -4.53 -11.64 -14.70
C PHE A 163 -6.05 -11.45 -14.76
#